data_AF-A0A1V1PB30-F1
#
_entry.id   AF-A0A1V1PB30-F1
#
_cell.length_a   1.000
_cell.length_b   1.000
_cell.length_c   1.000
_cell.angle_alpha   90.00
_cell.angle_beta   90.00
_cell.angle_gamma   90.00
#
_symmetry.space_group_name_H-M   'P 1'
#
loop_
_entity.id
_entity.type
_entity.pdbx_description
1 polymer ?
#
loop_
_entity_poly.entity_id
_entity_poly.type
_entity_poly.pdbx_seq_one_letter_code
_entity_poly.pdbx_strand_id
1 'polypeptide(L)' 'MNVQQLAQQLVTLQKRERTEIVRFLLFLDDNTSSTNIESEWDNEIMERVRAVDEGTAIGLDYQKVMQDIEKKYEYNNS' A
#
# COMPACT_ATOMS: atom_id res chain seq x y z
N MET A 1 -12.54 -13.28 28.92
CA MET A 1 -12.11 -11.88 29.00
C MET A 1 -12.70 -11.14 27.81
N ASN A 2 -13.46 -10.07 28.02
CA ASN A 2 -14.04 -9.28 26.94
C ASN A 2 -13.13 -8.07 26.57
N VAL A 3 -13.41 -7.42 25.43
CA VAL A 3 -12.61 -6.28 24.93
C VAL A 3 -12.52 -5.15 25.95
N GLN A 4 -13.61 -4.91 26.69
CA GLN A 4 -13.68 -3.84 27.67
C GLN A 4 -12.80 -4.12 28.90
N GLN A 5 -12.79 -5.36 29.38
CA GLN A 5 -11.91 -5.85 30.44
C GLN A 5 -10.43 -5.81 30.00
N LEU A 6 -10.14 -6.13 28.74
CA LEU A 6 -8.79 -6.03 28.18
C LEU A 6 -8.33 -4.57 28.08
N ALA A 7 -9.17 -3.67 27.58
CA ALA A 7 -8.87 -2.24 27.49
C ALA A 7 -8.59 -1.65 28.88
N GLN A 8 -9.38 -2.04 29.88
CA GLN A 8 -9.19 -1.60 31.26
C GLN A 8 -7.83 -2.06 31.81
N GLN A 9 -7.39 -3.29 31.51
CA GLN A 9 -6.05 -3.77 31.87
C GLN A 9 -4.96 -3.00 31.14
N LEU A 10 -5.10 -2.77 29.83
CA LEU A 10 -4.12 -2.04 29.03
C LEU A 10 -3.89 -0.62 29.53
N VAL A 11 -4.95 0.08 29.97
CA VAL A 11 -4.84 1.44 30.53
C VAL A 11 -4.01 1.47 31.82
N THR A 12 -4.00 0.39 32.61
CA THR A 12 -3.22 0.31 33.86
C THR A 12 -1.72 0.10 33.65
N LEU A 13 -1.30 -0.33 32.46
CA LEU A 13 0.10 -0.54 32.13
C LEU A 13 0.87 0.79 32.03
N GLN A 14 2.19 0.74 32.11
CA GLN A 14 3.01 1.91 31.85
C GLN A 14 2.93 2.31 30.37
N LYS A 15 3.17 3.60 30.08
CA LYS A 15 3.11 4.13 28.70
C LYS A 15 3.94 3.30 27.72
N ARG A 16 5.15 2.89 28.13
CA ARG A 16 6.07 2.10 27.31
C ARG A 16 5.48 0.74 26.93
N GLU A 17 4.89 0.03 27.89
CA GLU A 17 4.29 -1.29 27.67
C GLU A 17 3.07 -1.18 26.74
N ARG A 18 2.24 -0.15 26.92
CA ARG A 18 1.14 0.13 25.99
C ARG A 18 1.63 0.39 24.57
N THR A 19 2.73 1.14 24.42
CA THR A 19 3.32 1.42 23.10
C THR A 19 3.86 0.16 22.43
N GLU A 20 4.52 -0.73 23.17
CA GLU A 20 4.99 -2.01 22.61
C GLU A 20 3.83 -2.91 22.18
N ILE A 21 2.73 -2.93 22.94
CA ILE A 21 1.53 -3.69 22.58
C ILE A 21 0.89 -3.11 21.31
N VAL A 22 0.76 -1.79 21.19
CA VAL A 22 0.25 -1.15 19.97
C VAL A 22 1.14 -1.47 18.77
N ARG A 23 2.46 -1.40 18.93
CA ARG A 23 3.43 -1.76 17.89
C ARG A 23 3.24 -3.21 17.42
N PHE A 24 3.08 -4.13 18.35
CA PHE A 24 2.85 -5.54 18.04
C PHE A 24 1.52 -5.76 17.29
N LEU A 25 0.45 -5.07 17.72
CA LEU A 25 -0.86 -5.16 17.06
C LEU A 25 -0.81 -4.60 15.62
N LEU A 26 -0.15 -3.47 15.40
CA LEU A 26 0.04 -2.90 14.06
C LEU A 26 0.82 -3.86 13.14
N PHE A 27 1.89 -4.46 13.66
CA PHE A 27 2.66 -5.44 12.90
C PHE A 27 1.81 -6.66 12.51
N LEU A 28 0.91 -7.13 13.38
CA LEU A 28 0.02 -8.24 13.02
C LEU A 28 -0.99 -7.82 11.95
N ASP A 29 -1.58 -6.63 12.04
CA ASP A 29 -2.56 -6.11 11.08
C ASP A 29 -1.97 -5.98 9.67
N ASP A 30 -0.76 -5.41 9.57
CA ASP A 30 -0.02 -5.26 8.30
C ASP A 30 0.23 -6.60 7.59
N ASN A 31 0.49 -7.68 8.34
CA ASN A 31 0.72 -9.01 7.78
C ASN A 31 -0.55 -9.75 7.37
N THR A 32 -1.75 -9.24 7.68
CA THR A 32 -3.02 -9.86 7.26
C THR A 32 -3.59 -9.27 5.98
N SER A 33 -3.12 -8.10 5.56
CA SER A 33 -3.61 -7.39 4.37
C SER A 33 -2.66 -7.41 3.17
N SER A 34 -1.41 -7.85 3.37
CA SER A 34 -0.36 -7.82 2.34
C SER A 34 -0.44 -8.92 1.29
N THR A 35 -1.05 -10.08 1.60
CA THR A 35 -1.04 -11.23 0.68
C THR A 35 -1.77 -10.95 -0.62
N ASN A 36 -2.83 -10.14 -0.59
CA ASN A 36 -3.58 -9.80 -1.80
C ASN A 36 -2.81 -8.78 -2.65
N ILE A 37 -2.25 -7.74 -2.03
CA ILE A 37 -1.53 -6.66 -2.73
C ILE A 37 -0.28 -7.19 -3.42
N GLU A 38 0.55 -7.98 -2.74
CA GLU A 38 1.75 -8.57 -3.36
C GLU A 38 1.38 -9.47 -4.55
N SER A 39 0.32 -10.27 -4.42
CA SER A 39 -0.13 -11.14 -5.51
C SER A 39 -0.71 -10.38 -6.71
N GLU A 40 -1.41 -9.26 -6.46
CA GLU A 40 -1.94 -8.40 -7.52
C GLU A 40 -0.80 -7.72 -8.30
N TRP A 41 0.24 -7.25 -7.61
CA TRP A 41 1.44 -6.69 -8.23
C TRP A 41 2.22 -7.74 -9.04
N ASP A 42 2.41 -8.95 -8.50
CA ASP A 42 3.09 -10.03 -9.21
C ASP A 42 2.34 -10.42 -10.49
N ASN A 43 1.01 -10.50 -10.43
CA ASN A 43 0.17 -10.77 -11.60
C ASN A 43 0.31 -9.67 -12.65
N GLU A 44 0.23 -8.40 -12.25
CA GLU A 44 0.38 -7.26 -13.16
C GLU A 44 1.77 -7.26 -13.84
N ILE A 45 2.84 -7.49 -13.08
CA ILE A 45 4.20 -7.54 -13.64
C ILE A 45 4.33 -8.68 -14.64
N MET A 46 3.82 -9.87 -14.32
CA MET A 46 3.85 -11.01 -15.23
C MET A 46 3.07 -10.76 -16.51
N GLU A 47 1.90 -10.12 -16.43
CA GLU A 47 1.11 -9.74 -17.60
C GLU A 47 1.86 -8.73 -18.48
N ARG A 48 2.50 -7.73 -17.88
CA ARG A 48 3.30 -6.73 -18.61
C ARG A 48 4.51 -7.35 -19.29
N VAL A 49 5.21 -8.28 -18.63
CA VAL A 49 6.32 -9.03 -19.25
C VAL A 49 5.82 -9.86 -20.43
N ARG A 50 4.70 -10.58 -20.26
CA ARG A 50 4.09 -11.36 -21.35
C ARG A 50 3.73 -10.50 -22.55
N ALA A 51 3.14 -9.31 -22.33
CA ALA A 51 2.79 -8.40 -23.42
C ALA A 51 4.03 -7.94 -24.21
N VAL A 52 5.17 -7.77 -23.55
CA VAL A 52 6.45 -7.47 -24.22
C VAL A 52 6.91 -8.66 -25.06
N ASP A 53 6.91 -9.87 -24.50
CA ASP A 53 7.32 -11.10 -25.18
C ASP A 53 6.44 -11.40 -26.42
N GLU A 54 5.14 -11.15 -26.31
CA GLU A 54 4.16 -11.33 -27.39
C GLU A 54 4.16 -10.17 -28.40
N GLY A 55 4.92 -9.09 -28.16
CA GLY A 55 4.96 -7.91 -29.01
C GLY A 55 3.67 -7.09 -29.02
N THR A 56 2.80 -7.28 -28.02
CA THR A 56 1.52 -6.57 -27.86
C THR A 56 1.65 -5.36 -26.91
N ALA A 57 2.79 -5.20 -26.24
CA ALA A 57 3.07 -4.06 -25.39
C ALA A 57 3.01 -2.74 -26.17
N ILE A 58 2.26 -1.77 -25.63
CA ILE A 58 2.13 -0.43 -26.22
C ILE A 58 3.09 0.51 -25.49
N GLY A 59 4.07 1.04 -26.21
CA GLY A 59 4.95 2.10 -25.72
C GLY A 59 4.22 3.45 -25.69
N LEU A 60 4.50 4.26 -24.67
CA LEU A 60 4.05 5.64 -24.61
C LEU A 60 5.18 6.57 -25.06
N ASP A 61 4.85 7.56 -25.87
CA ASP A 61 5.79 8.61 -26.24
C ASP A 61 6.13 9.47 -25.01
N TYR A 62 7.41 9.56 -24.69
CA TYR A 62 7.90 10.26 -23.50
C TYR A 62 7.48 11.74 -23.48
N GLN A 63 7.61 12.44 -24.61
CA GLN A 63 7.30 13.86 -24.70
C GLN A 63 5.81 14.12 -24.49
N LYS A 64 4.96 13.27 -25.08
CA LYS A 64 3.51 13.34 -24.89
C LYS A 64 3.12 13.10 -23.43
N VAL A 65 3.71 12.10 -22.77
CA VAL A 65 3.44 11.80 -21.36
C VAL A 65 3.82 12.98 -20.46
N MET A 66 4.97 13.60 -20.69
CA MET A 66 5.40 14.75 -19.89
C MET A 66 4.50 15.97 -20.08
N GLN A 67 4.08 16.26 -21.31
CA GLN A 67 3.11 17.33 -21.58
C GLN A 67 1.76 17.09 -20.88
N ASP A 68 1.28 15.84 -20.86
CA ASP A 68 0.02 15.49 -20.20
C ASP A 68 0.13 15.62 -18.67
N ILE A 69 1.29 15.26 -18.09
CA ILE A 69 1.60 15.45 -16.67
C ILE A 69 1.62 16.95 -16.35
N GLU A 70 2.40 17.75 -17.08
CA GLU A 70 2.50 19.19 -16.87
C GLU A 70 1.13 19.86 -16.90
N LYS A 71 0.31 19.59 -17.94
CA LYS A 71 -1.07 20.12 -18.03
C LYS A 71 -1.94 19.73 -16.84
N LYS A 72 -1.85 18.48 -16.39
CA LYS A 72 -2.67 17.97 -15.29
C LYS A 72 -2.32 18.65 -13.95
N TYR A 73 -1.06 18.98 -13.72
CA TYR A 73 -0.61 19.56 -12.46
C TYR A 73 -0.47 21.10 -12.48
N GLU A 74 -0.39 21.72 -13.66
CA GLU A 74 -0.50 23.18 -13.82
C GLU A 74 -1.96 23.66 -13.68
N TYR A 75 -2.94 22.89 -14.15
CA TYR A 75 -4.37 23.23 -14.03
C TYR A 75 -4.88 23.19 -12.57
N ASN A 76 -4.25 22.40 -11.69
CA ASN A 76 -4.64 22.29 -10.28
C ASN A 76 -4.04 23.39 -9.39
N ASN A 77 -3.25 24.31 -9.95
CA ASN A 77 -2.59 25.42 -9.24
C ASN A 77 -3.01 26.81 -9.75
N SER A 78 -4.07 26.89 -10.58
CA SER A 78 -4.71 28.14 -11.04
C SER A 78 -6.13 28.26 -10.48
#